data_AF-A0ABD1KQV4-F1
#
_entry.id   AF-A0ABD1KQV4-F1
#
_cell.length_a   1.000
_cell.length_b   1.000
_cell.length_c   1.000
_cell.angle_alpha   90.00
_cell.angle_beta   90.00
_cell.angle_gamma   90.00
#
_symmetry.space_group_name_H-M   'P 1'
#
loop_
_entity.id
_entity.type
_entity.pdbx_description
1 polymer ?
#
loop_
_entity_poly.entity_id
_entity_poly.type
_entity_poly.pdbx_seq_one_letter_code
_entity_poly.pdbx_strand_id
1 'polypeptide(L)' 'MAAVGGAVGKIDDRTGGPAVLSDLHEFKLRVDPGNFKLLAHCLIVVVSMVIPGDFTPEIHLAMDKFFQNVAWALAEKYR' A
#
# COMPACT_ATOMS: atom_id res chain seq x y z
N MET A 1 -2.51 5.18 -9.50
CA MET A 1 -2.04 3.78 -9.43
C MET A 1 -0.56 3.57 -9.78
N ALA A 2 0.13 4.49 -10.47
CA ALA A 2 1.54 4.29 -10.87
C ALA A 2 2.49 3.94 -9.70
N ALA A 3 2.31 4.57 -8.53
CA ALA A 3 3.08 4.27 -7.32
C ALA A 3 2.92 2.82 -6.84
N VAL A 4 1.69 2.30 -6.85
CA VAL A 4 1.39 0.90 -6.47
C VAL A 4 2.02 -0.06 -7.48
N GLY A 5 1.93 0.24 -8.78
CA GLY A 5 2.61 -0.55 -9.82
C GLY A 5 4.14 -0.56 -9.67
N GLY A 6 4.73 0.58 -9.28
CA GLY A 6 6.15 0.66 -8.95
C GLY A 6 6.53 -0.16 -7.72
N ALA A 7 5.68 -0.22 -6.69
CA ALA A 7 5.86 -1.06 -5.51
C ALA A 7 5.75 -2.56 -5.85
N VAL A 8 4.86 -2.95 -6.77
CA VAL A 8 4.79 -4.33 -7.27
C VAL A 8 6.09 -4.71 -8.00
N GLY A 9 6.62 -3.82 -8.84
CA GLY A 9 7.88 -4.05 -9.56
C GLY A 9 9.12 -4.11 -8.67
N LYS A 10 9.01 -3.68 -7.41
CA LYS A 10 10.08 -3.68 -6.40
C LYS A 10 9.65 -4.39 -5.11
N ILE A 11 8.88 -5.46 -5.23
CA ILE A 11 8.25 -6.11 -4.06
C ILE A 11 9.26 -6.62 -3.01
N ASP A 12 10.49 -6.94 -3.45
CA ASP A 12 11.60 -7.36 -2.59
C ASP A 12 12.26 -6.19 -1.85
N ASP A 13 12.21 -4.98 -2.43
CA ASP A 13 12.73 -3.74 -1.87
C ASP A 13 11.59 -2.87 -1.31
N ARG A 14 11.13 -3.28 -0.12
CA ARG A 14 9.94 -2.73 0.52
C ARG A 14 10.04 -1.24 0.84
N THR A 15 11.25 -0.72 1.08
CA THR A 15 11.48 0.65 1.54
C THR A 15 12.06 1.54 0.45
N GLY A 16 12.95 1.02 -0.40
CA GLY A 16 13.57 1.78 -1.48
C GLY A 16 12.61 2.09 -2.63
N GLY A 17 11.56 1.29 -2.85
CA GLY A 17 10.49 1.60 -3.80
C GLY A 17 9.70 2.87 -3.45
N PRO A 18 9.06 2.94 -2.27
CA PRO A 18 8.24 4.08 -1.85
C PRO A 18 8.98 5.21 -1.14
N ALA A 19 10.32 5.18 -1.02
CA ALA A 19 11.10 6.15 -0.24
C ALA A 19 10.77 7.63 -0.53
N VAL A 20 10.63 8.00 -1.81
CA VAL A 20 10.29 9.38 -2.24
C VAL A 20 8.86 9.75 -1.87
N LEU A 21 7.94 8.78 -1.91
CA LEU A 21 6.55 8.97 -1.50
C LEU A 21 6.44 9.11 0.01
N SER A 22 7.24 8.35 0.78
CA SER A 22 7.30 8.48 2.24
C SER A 22 7.69 9.91 2.64
N ASP A 23 8.75 10.48 2.04
CA ASP A 23 9.16 11.88 2.29
C ASP A 23 8.06 12.90 1.95
N LEU A 24 7.35 12.67 0.84
CA LEU A 24 6.26 13.56 0.43
C LEU A 24 5.11 13.55 1.45
N HIS A 25 4.74 12.37 1.93
CA HIS A 25 3.64 12.22 2.88
C HIS A 25 3.99 12.81 4.24
N GLU A 26 5.23 12.63 4.72
CA GLU A 26 5.69 13.19 5.99
C GLU A 26 5.87 14.72 5.92
N PHE A 27 6.75 15.21 5.04
CA PHE A 27 7.21 16.59 5.11
C PHE A 27 6.25 17.60 4.49
N LYS A 28 5.53 17.23 3.43
CA LYS A 28 4.62 18.14 2.73
C LYS A 28 3.16 17.93 3.10
N LEU A 29 2.67 16.69 3.00
CA LEU A 29 1.24 16.40 3.17
C LEU A 29 0.85 16.21 4.64
N ARG A 30 1.79 15.79 5.49
CA ARG A 30 1.61 15.51 6.92
C ARG A 30 0.41 14.60 7.19
N VAL A 31 0.30 13.54 6.39
CA VAL A 31 -0.80 12.57 6.53
C VAL A 31 -0.58 11.74 7.79
N ASP A 32 -1.61 11.53 8.61
CA ASP A 32 -1.51 10.60 9.75
C ASP A 32 -1.22 9.16 9.26
N PRO A 33 -0.20 8.46 9.80
CA PRO A 33 0.14 7.11 9.37
C PRO A 33 -0.98 6.08 9.49
N GLY A 34 -1.94 6.28 10.40
CA GLY A 34 -3.12 5.43 10.55
C GLY A 34 -4.01 5.43 9.31
N ASN A 35 -4.02 6.53 8.54
CA ASN A 35 -4.84 6.65 7.33
C ASN A 35 -4.38 5.73 6.18
N PHE A 36 -3.11 5.32 6.15
CA PHE A 36 -2.62 4.39 5.11
C PHE A 36 -3.30 3.03 5.20
N LYS A 37 -3.59 2.56 6.42
CA LYS A 37 -4.30 1.28 6.63
C LYS A 37 -5.76 1.37 6.20
N LEU A 38 -6.40 2.52 6.42
CA LEU A 38 -7.76 2.79 5.95
C LEU A 38 -7.82 2.76 4.43
N LEU A 39 -6.89 3.46 3.76
CA LEU A 39 -6.81 3.46 2.30
C LEU A 39 -6.54 2.06 1.74
N ALA A 40 -5.64 1.29 2.36
CA ALA A 40 -5.37 -0.09 1.99
C ALA A 40 -6.65 -0.94 2.03
N HIS A 41 -7.44 -0.82 3.09
CA HIS A 41 -8.71 -1.55 3.20
C HIS A 41 -9.72 -1.14 2.11
N CYS A 42 -9.87 0.16 1.84
CA CYS A 42 -10.73 0.63 0.75
C CYS A 42 -10.30 0.08 -0.61
N LEU A 43 -8.99 -0.02 -0.88
CA LEU A 43 -8.49 -0.61 -2.13
C LEU A 43 -8.84 -2.09 -2.24
N ILE A 44 -8.70 -2.86 -1.16
CA ILE A 44 -9.06 -4.28 -1.14
C ILE A 44 -10.57 -4.47 -1.43
N VAL A 45 -11.42 -3.62 -0.85
CA VAL A 45 -12.87 -3.63 -1.14
C VAL A 45 -13.16 -3.31 -2.61
N VAL A 46 -12.47 -2.34 -3.20
CA VAL A 46 -12.64 -2.04 -4.63
C VAL A 46 -12.17 -3.20 -5.51
N VAL A 47 -11.03 -3.83 -5.19
CA VAL A 47 -10.52 -4.98 -5.93
C VAL A 47 -11.50 -6.15 -5.86
N SER A 48 -12.09 -6.43 -4.70
CA SER A 48 -13.08 -7.52 -4.57
C SER A 48 -14.34 -7.29 -5.40
N MET A 49 -14.74 -6.04 -5.60
CA MET A 49 -15.86 -5.69 -6.48
C MET A 49 -15.52 -5.78 -7.97
N VAL A 50 -14.27 -5.50 -8.36
CA VAL A 50 -13.85 -5.48 -9.77
C VAL A 50 -13.52 -6.87 -10.32
N ILE A 51 -12.97 -7.77 -9.49
CA ILE A 51 -12.60 -9.14 -9.89
C ILE A 51 -13.23 -10.21 -8.98
N PRO A 52 -14.57 -10.28 -8.88
CA PRO A 52 -15.23 -11.13 -7.89
C PRO A 52 -14.99 -12.64 -8.10
N GLY A 53 -14.75 -13.09 -9.33
CA GLY A 53 -14.48 -14.50 -9.63
C GLY A 53 -13.08 -14.96 -9.24
N ASP A 54 -12.10 -14.06 -9.30
CA ASP A 54 -10.70 -14.35 -8.98
C ASP A 54 -10.32 -13.94 -7.56
N PHE A 55 -11.23 -13.30 -6.80
CA PHE A 55 -10.96 -12.84 -5.44
C PHE A 55 -11.08 -13.98 -4.42
N THR A 56 -10.23 -14.98 -4.56
CA THR A 56 -10.14 -16.12 -3.64
C THR A 56 -9.56 -15.69 -2.28
N PRO A 57 -9.77 -16.49 -1.21
CA PRO A 57 -9.18 -16.20 0.10
C PRO A 57 -7.65 -16.06 0.08
N GLU A 58 -6.96 -16.82 -0.78
CA GLU A 58 -5.51 -16.75 -0.96
C GLU A 58 -5.07 -15.41 -1.56
N ILE A 59 -5.79 -14.94 -2.60
CA ILE A 59 -5.53 -13.65 -3.24
C ILE A 59 -5.86 -12.50 -2.29
N HIS A 60 -6.93 -12.61 -1.52
CA HIS A 60 -7.27 -11.63 -0.49
C HIS A 60 -6.14 -11.51 0.55
N LEU A 61 -5.64 -12.64 1.08
CA LEU A 61 -4.54 -12.65 2.04
C LEU A 61 -3.26 -12.05 1.45
N ALA A 62 -2.95 -12.36 0.18
CA ALA A 62 -1.78 -11.82 -0.50
C ALA A 62 -1.88 -10.30 -0.70
N MET A 63 -3.05 -9.80 -1.12
CA MET A 63 -3.34 -8.38 -1.26
C MET A 63 -3.23 -7.63 0.07
N ASP A 64 -3.82 -8.16 1.13
CA ASP A 64 -3.75 -7.57 2.48
C ASP A 64 -2.29 -7.47 2.95
N LYS A 65 -1.51 -8.55 2.85
CA LYS A 65 -0.08 -8.55 3.18
C LYS A 65 0.71 -7.52 2.36
N PHE A 66 0.43 -7.42 1.07
CA PHE A 66 1.11 -6.46 0.21
C PHE A 66 0.80 -5.02 0.61
N PHE A 67 -0.47 -4.67 0.78
CA PHE A 67 -0.85 -3.30 1.14
C PHE A 67 -0.43 -2.91 2.57
N GLN A 68 -0.38 -3.85 3.51
CA GLN A 68 0.19 -3.59 4.84
C GLN A 68 1.68 -3.24 4.76
N ASN A 69 2.45 -3.95 3.92
CA ASN A 69 3.86 -3.63 3.70
C ASN A 69 4.05 -2.25 3.04
N VAL A 70 3.19 -1.88 2.08
CA VAL A 70 3.21 -0.55 1.46
C VAL A 70 2.86 0.54 2.48
N ALA A 71 1.84 0.32 3.30
CA ALA A 71 1.47 1.25 4.37
C ALA A 71 2.60 1.43 5.39
N TRP A 72 3.27 0.34 5.77
CA TRP A 72 4.43 0.39 6.65
C TRP A 72 5.59 1.17 6.04
N ALA A 73 5.92 0.92 4.78
CA ALA A 73 7.01 1.61 4.09
C ALA A 73 6.73 3.10 3.85
N LEU A 74 5.47 3.49 3.67
CA LEU A 74 5.09 4.91 3.63
C LEU A 74 5.24 5.58 4.99
N ALA A 75 4.96 4.85 6.06
CA ALA A 75 5.05 5.32 7.44
C ALA A 75 6.47 5.25 8.05
N GLU A 76 7.43 4.59 7.39
CA GLU A 76 8.76 4.29 7.96
C GLU A 76 9.51 5.54 8.45
N LYS A 77 9.36 6.67 7.75
CA LYS A 77 10.08 7.91 8.06
C LYS A 77 9.38 8.78 9.11
N TYR A 78 8.09 8.53 9.37
CA TYR A 78 7.34 9.24 10.40
C TYR A 78 7.91 8.94 11.79
N ARG A 79 8.34 10.00 12.49
CA ARG A 79 8.79 9.96 13.89
C ARG A 79 7.75 10.51 14.84
#